data_AF-A0A820PJR1-F1
#
_entry.id   AF-A0A820PJR1-F1
#
_cell.length_a   1.000
_cell.length_b   1.000
_cell.length_c   1.000
_cell.angle_alpha   90.00
_cell.angle_beta   90.00
_cell.angle_gamma   90.00
#
_symmetry.space_group_name_H-M   'P 1'
#
loop_
_entity.id
_entity.type
_entity.pdbx_description
1 polymer ?
#
loop_
_entity_poly.entity_id
_entity_poly.type
_entity_poly.pdbx_seq_one_letter_code
_entity_poly.pdbx_strand_id
1 'polypeptide(L)' 'DAKSIKDLVEYCRLQNDIDDDEIKKVQREYRDHTPIWWYTAPYFMYSMLNRGLRQMDVDIILKMG' A
#
# COMPACT_ATOMS: atom_id res chain seq x y z
N ASP A 1 -4.78 1.53 -12.03
CA ASP A 1 -4.26 2.75 -12.69
C ASP A 1 -2.99 3.29 -12.05
N ALA A 2 -2.08 3.83 -12.84
CA ALA A 2 -0.80 4.39 -12.35
C ALA A 2 -0.95 5.57 -11.37
N LYS A 3 -2.14 6.19 -11.35
CA LYS A 3 -2.47 7.33 -10.49
C LYS A 3 -2.74 6.88 -9.04
N SER A 4 -3.50 5.79 -8.86
CA SER A 4 -3.83 5.23 -7.53
C SER A 4 -2.59 4.78 -6.76
N ILE A 5 -1.59 4.22 -7.48
CA ILE A 5 -0.33 3.75 -6.88
C ILE A 5 0.50 4.92 -6.37
N LYS A 6 0.54 6.04 -7.12
CA LYS A 6 1.26 7.24 -6.69
C LYS A 6 0.65 7.81 -5.41
N ASP A 7 -0.67 7.93 -5.37
CA ASP A 7 -1.38 8.43 -4.18
C ASP A 7 -1.18 7.50 -2.98
N LEU A 8 -1.10 6.18 -3.22
CA LEU A 8 -0.83 5.20 -2.18
C LEU A 8 0.62 5.31 -1.67
N VAL A 9 1.60 5.42 -2.55
CA VAL A 9 3.02 5.65 -2.20
C VAL A 9 3.21 6.96 -1.42
N GLU A 10 2.51 8.01 -1.82
CA GLU A 10 2.58 9.31 -1.15
C GLU A 10 1.93 9.26 0.23
N TYR A 11 0.81 8.54 0.37
CA TYR A 11 0.21 8.22 1.67
C TYR A 11 1.15 7.39 2.56
N CYS A 12 1.86 6.40 1.99
CA CYS A 12 2.83 5.58 2.72
C CYS A 12 3.99 6.43 3.25
N ARG A 13 4.51 7.37 2.45
CA ARG A 13 5.57 8.29 2.88
C ARG A 13 5.14 9.21 4.02
N LEU A 14 3.85 9.51 4.13
CA LEU A 14 3.29 10.29 5.24
C LEU A 14 3.16 9.45 6.53
N GLN A 15 3.19 8.12 6.44
CA GLN A 15 3.22 7.25 7.62
C GLN A 15 4.67 7.11 8.09
N ASN A 16 4.94 7.54 9.33
CA ASN A 16 6.27 7.48 9.95
C ASN A 16 6.76 6.04 10.29
N ASP A 17 5.93 5.03 10.02
CA ASP A 17 6.13 3.63 10.42
C ASP A 17 6.49 2.71 9.23
N ILE A 18 6.66 3.29 8.03
CA ILE A 18 6.97 2.54 6.81
C ILE A 18 8.37 2.91 6.35
N ASP A 19 9.21 1.90 6.14
CA ASP A 19 10.56 2.10 5.65
C ASP A 19 10.55 2.62 4.20
N ASP A 20 11.43 3.56 3.92
CA ASP A 20 11.55 4.20 2.61
C ASP A 20 12.04 3.19 1.53
N ASP A 21 12.73 2.12 1.92
CA ASP A 21 13.14 1.02 1.03
C ASP A 21 11.94 0.16 0.59
N GLU A 22 11.03 -0.13 1.52
CA GLU A 22 9.78 -0.86 1.27
C GLU A 22 8.87 -0.07 0.31
N ILE A 23 8.80 1.25 0.47
CA ILE A 23 8.07 2.14 -0.44
C ILE A 23 8.65 2.11 -1.85
N LYS A 24 9.99 2.11 -1.98
CA LYS A 24 10.67 2.02 -3.28
C LYS A 24 10.42 0.66 -3.96
N LYS A 25 10.43 -0.44 -3.21
CA LYS A 25 10.08 -1.77 -3.71
C LYS A 25 8.68 -1.79 -4.29
N VAL A 26 7.69 -1.32 -3.53
CA VAL A 26 6.31 -1.19 -4.03
C VAL A 26 6.29 -0.33 -5.28
N GLN A 27 6.90 0.85 -5.28
CA GLN A 27 6.88 1.73 -6.45
C GLN A 27 7.45 1.05 -7.71
N ARG A 28 8.46 0.19 -7.56
CA ARG A 28 9.13 -0.50 -8.66
C ARG A 28 8.39 -1.76 -9.11
N GLU A 29 7.97 -2.59 -8.16
CA GLU A 29 7.48 -3.95 -8.38
C GLU A 29 5.93 -4.03 -8.39
N TYR A 30 5.21 -2.95 -8.06
CA TYR A 30 3.74 -2.98 -7.97
C TYR A 30 3.09 -3.46 -9.27
N ARG A 31 3.71 -3.15 -10.43
CA ARG A 31 3.21 -3.58 -11.74
C ARG A 31 3.62 -5.00 -12.12
N ASP A 32 4.62 -5.56 -11.45
CA ASP A 32 5.15 -6.90 -11.73
C ASP A 32 4.34 -7.98 -10.98
N HIS A 33 3.52 -7.56 -10.02
CA HIS A 33 2.71 -8.44 -9.19
C HIS A 33 1.22 -8.07 -9.22
N THR A 34 0.38 -9.08 -9.01
CA THR A 34 -1.06 -8.85 -8.88
C THR A 34 -1.37 -8.22 -7.51
N PRO A 35 -2.47 -7.45 -7.36
CA PRO A 35 -2.85 -6.88 -6.07
C PRO A 35 -2.98 -7.94 -4.96
N ILE A 36 -3.46 -9.14 -5.30
CA ILE A 36 -3.58 -10.29 -4.40
C ILE A 36 -2.22 -10.73 -3.83
N TRP A 37 -1.15 -10.62 -4.61
CA TRP A 37 0.20 -10.93 -4.16
C TRP A 37 0.66 -9.97 -3.06
N TRP A 38 0.39 -8.68 -3.22
CA TRP A 38 0.70 -7.66 -2.20
C TRP A 38 -0.08 -7.83 -0.90
N TYR A 39 -1.27 -8.45 -0.97
CA TYR A 39 -2.07 -8.80 0.20
C TYR A 39 -1.61 -10.09 0.90
N THR A 40 -0.88 -10.95 0.22
CA THR A 40 -0.41 -12.24 0.76
C THR A 40 1.06 -12.21 1.17
N ALA A 41 1.83 -11.26 0.65
CA ALA A 41 3.21 -11.05 1.03
C ALA A 41 3.31 -10.27 2.37
N PRO A 42 4.29 -10.60 3.24
CA PRO A 42 4.47 -9.99 4.56
C PRO A 42 5.15 -8.62 4.46
N TYR A 43 4.59 -7.73 3.64
CA TYR A 43 5.04 -6.34 3.50
C TYR A 43 4.09 -5.39 4.24
N PHE A 44 4.47 -4.11 4.30
CA PHE A 44 3.65 -3.09 4.95
C PHE A 44 2.21 -2.99 4.38
N MET A 45 1.98 -3.43 3.14
CA MET A 45 0.65 -3.41 2.51
C MET A 45 -0.39 -4.25 3.27
N TYR A 46 0.02 -5.41 3.80
CA TYR A 46 -0.86 -6.24 4.62
C TYR A 46 -1.23 -5.54 5.93
N SER A 47 -0.25 -4.92 6.60
CA SER A 47 -0.46 -4.14 7.81
C SER A 47 -1.32 -2.90 7.55
N MET A 48 -1.12 -2.22 6.42
CA MET A 48 -1.87 -1.04 6.02
C MET A 48 -3.31 -1.38 5.69
N LEU A 49 -3.57 -2.47 4.96
CA LEU A 49 -4.94 -2.93 4.69
C LEU A 49 -5.65 -3.30 6.00
N ASN A 50 -4.99 -4.07 6.86
CA ASN A 50 -5.56 -4.44 8.15
C ASN A 50 -5.84 -3.23 9.04
N ARG A 51 -5.01 -2.18 8.95
CA ARG A 51 -5.25 -0.91 9.62
C ARG A 51 -6.44 -0.16 9.02
N GLY A 52 -6.55 -0.08 7.70
CA GLY A 52 -7.72 0.51 7.02
C GLY A 52 -9.01 -0.22 7.36
N LEU A 53 -9.00 -1.55 7.36
CA LEU A 53 -10.14 -2.39 7.77
C LEU A 53 -10.51 -2.18 9.25
N ARG A 54 -9.53 -2.11 10.16
CA ARG A 54 -9.78 -1.86 11.59
C ARG A 54 -10.28 -0.45 11.87
N GLN A 55 -9.76 0.53 11.16
CA GLN A 55 -10.17 1.93 11.32
C GLN A 55 -11.44 2.25 10.54
N MET A 56 -12.00 1.29 9.78
CA MET A 56 -13.07 1.53 8.79
C MET A 56 -12.75 2.74 7.91
N ASP A 57 -11.48 2.91 7.60
CA ASP A 57 -10.98 4.05 6.85
C ASP A 57 -11.21 3.74 5.38
N VAL A 58 -12.43 4.06 4.93
CA VAL A 58 -12.92 3.80 3.57
C VAL A 58 -11.96 4.41 2.54
N ASP A 59 -11.30 5.52 2.86
CA ASP A 59 -10.29 6.14 2.01
C ASP A 59 -9.07 5.24 1.76
N ILE A 60 -8.60 4.50 2.77
CA ILE A 60 -7.49 3.55 2.61
C ILE A 60 -7.93 2.38 1.73
N ILE A 61 -9.15 1.86 1.94
CA ILE A 61 -9.70 0.73 1.18
C ILE A 61 -9.93 1.15 -0.28
N LEU A 62 -10.46 2.36 -0.53
CA LEU A 62 -10.67 2.90 -1.88
C LEU A 62 -9.35 3.22 -2.61
N LYS A 63 -8.30 3.61 -1.87
CA LYS A 63 -6.97 3.85 -2.45
C LYS A 63 -6.25 2.53 -2.79
N MET A 64 -6.62 1.43 -2.16
CA MET A 64 -6.06 0.08 -2.38
C MET A 64 -6.82 -0.76 -3.43
N GLY A 65 -8.12 -0.51 -3.61
CA GLY A 65 -8.95 -1.15 -4.65
C GLY A 65 -8.66 -0.65 -6.06
#